data_AF-A0A642UUD1-F1
#
_entry.id   AF-A0A642UUD1-F1
#
_cell.length_a   1.000
_cell.length_b   1.000
_cell.length_c   1.000
_cell.angle_alpha   90.00
_cell.angle_beta   90.00
_cell.angle_gamma   90.00
#
_symmetry.space_group_name_H-M   'P 1'
#
loop_
_entity.id
_entity.type
_entity.pdbx_description
1 polymer ?
#
loop_
_entity_poly.entity_id
_entity_poly.type
_entity_poly.pdbx_seq_one_letter_code
_entity_poly.pdbx_strand_id
1 'polypeptide(L)'
;MPGVSVRDVPAQDFINAYALFLQRQGKLEVPGYVDLVKTSAGNELPPQESELWFYKRAASIARHIYLRKQVGVGALNKLYGGAVNRGFRPHRHADASGSINRKAMQSLQKIGVLELSPKGGRRISENGQRDLDRIAAQTLEDDE
;
A
#
# COMPACT_ATOMS: atom_id res chain seq x y z
N MET A 1 -4.70 19.52 -19.67
CA MET A 1 -3.79 18.37 -19.82
C MET A 1 -4.55 17.19 -20.40
N PRO A 2 -3.90 16.28 -21.14
CA PRO A 2 -4.48 14.97 -21.45
C PRO A 2 -4.95 14.27 -20.17
N GLY A 3 -5.89 13.33 -20.27
CA GLY A 3 -6.29 12.55 -19.10
C GLY A 3 -5.13 11.68 -18.61
N VAL A 4 -4.57 12.00 -17.45
CA VAL A 4 -3.49 11.25 -16.81
C VAL A 4 -4.06 10.16 -15.91
N SER A 5 -3.47 8.98 -15.95
CA SER A 5 -3.78 7.86 -15.06
C SER A 5 -2.57 7.47 -14.21
N VAL A 6 -2.81 6.71 -13.14
CA VAL A 6 -1.74 6.12 -12.30
C VAL A 6 -0.76 5.22 -13.10
N ARG A 7 -1.13 4.82 -14.32
CA ARG A 7 -0.26 4.00 -15.19
C ARG A 7 0.80 4.81 -15.90
N ASP A 8 0.60 6.11 -16.02
CA ASP A 8 1.46 7.01 -16.80
C ASP A 8 2.60 7.60 -15.94
N VAL A 9 2.62 7.29 -14.64
CA VAL A 9 3.61 7.77 -13.66
C VAL A 9 4.50 6.62 -13.19
N PRO A 10 5.81 6.86 -12.98
CA PRO A 10 6.68 5.89 -12.32
C PRO A 10 6.10 5.44 -10.97
N ALA A 11 6.17 4.14 -10.72
CA ALA A 11 5.53 3.54 -9.54
C ALA A 11 6.10 4.07 -8.22
N GLN A 12 7.41 4.30 -8.18
CA GLN A 12 8.12 4.76 -7.00
C GLN A 12 7.70 6.18 -6.62
N ASP A 13 7.71 7.09 -7.59
CA ASP A 13 7.45 8.53 -7.36
C ASP A 13 5.99 8.74 -6.96
N PHE A 14 5.06 8.08 -7.65
CA PHE A 14 3.66 8.07 -7.25
C PHE A 14 3.43 7.57 -5.81
N ILE A 15 4.07 6.44 -5.43
CA ILE A 15 3.89 5.87 -4.09
C ILE A 15 4.44 6.83 -3.02
N ASN A 16 5.56 7.49 -3.29
CA ASN A 16 6.15 8.47 -2.37
C ASN A 16 5.27 9.72 -2.24
N ALA A 17 4.81 10.29 -3.35
CA ALA A 17 3.92 11.44 -3.37
C ALA A 17 2.60 11.15 -2.64
N TYR A 18 2.00 9.99 -2.92
CA TYR A 18 0.75 9.60 -2.28
C TYR A 18 0.91 9.27 -0.79
N ALA A 19 2.05 8.69 -0.38
CA ALA A 19 2.34 8.48 1.03
C ALA A 19 2.45 9.80 1.80
N LEU A 20 3.13 10.81 1.23
CA LEU A 20 3.23 12.15 1.82
C LEU A 20 1.85 12.83 1.89
N PHE A 21 1.01 12.67 0.86
CA PHE A 21 -0.36 13.16 0.88
C PHE A 21 -1.17 12.54 2.03
N LEU A 22 -1.12 11.21 2.20
CA LEU A 22 -1.83 10.52 3.28
C LEU A 22 -1.33 10.95 4.67
N GLN A 23 -0.02 11.18 4.81
CA GLN A 23 0.57 11.69 6.05
C GLN A 23 0.08 13.11 6.37
N ARG A 24 0.12 14.02 5.39
CA ARG A 24 -0.38 15.40 5.53
C ARG A 24 -1.87 15.45 5.84
N GLN A 25 -2.64 14.50 5.30
CA GLN A 25 -4.08 14.43 5.53
C GLN A 25 -4.41 14.04 6.98
N GLY A 26 -3.60 13.21 7.63
CA GLY A 26 -3.77 12.82 9.04
C GLY A 26 -5.04 12.02 9.36
N LYS A 27 -5.82 11.62 8.35
CA LYS A 27 -7.09 10.88 8.50
C LYS A 27 -6.91 9.35 8.47
N LEU A 28 -5.72 8.87 8.14
CA LEU A 28 -5.43 7.44 8.11
C LEU A 28 -5.25 6.91 9.52
N GLU A 29 -6.10 5.97 9.91
CA GLU A 29 -5.95 5.26 11.17
C GLU A 29 -4.69 4.39 11.13
N VAL A 30 -3.69 4.79 11.89
CA VAL A 30 -2.45 4.05 12.10
C VAL A 30 -2.58 3.17 13.35
N PRO A 31 -2.38 1.84 13.25
CA PRO A 31 -2.40 0.97 14.42
C PRO A 31 -1.25 1.32 15.40
N GLY A 32 -1.52 1.32 16.71
CA GLY A 32 -0.52 1.69 17.72
C GLY A 32 0.70 0.75 17.85
N TYR A 33 0.72 -0.40 17.16
CA TYR A 33 1.87 -1.31 17.14
C TYR A 33 2.80 -1.08 15.95
N VAL A 34 2.55 -0.06 15.11
CA VAL A 34 3.28 0.19 13.86
C VAL A 34 4.79 0.34 14.08
N ASP A 35 5.21 0.92 15.20
CA ASP A 35 6.63 1.17 15.47
C ASP A 35 7.38 -0.06 15.98
N LEU A 36 6.65 -1.11 16.36
CA LEU A 36 7.20 -2.33 16.97
C LEU A 36 7.27 -3.51 16.00
N VAL A 37 6.58 -3.44 14.86
CA VAL A 37 6.39 -4.58 13.96
C VAL A 37 7.37 -4.62 12.81
N LYS A 38 7.77 -5.85 12.44
CA LYS A 38 8.71 -6.10 11.33
C LYS A 38 8.10 -6.33 9.96
N THR A 39 6.78 -6.17 9.83
CA THR A 39 5.99 -6.35 8.59
C THR A 39 5.87 -7.75 8.00
N SER A 40 6.84 -8.64 8.22
CA SER A 40 6.83 -10.03 7.78
C SER A 40 7.49 -10.92 8.81
N ALA A 41 7.02 -12.16 8.96
CA ALA A 41 7.71 -13.16 9.80
C ALA A 41 9.14 -13.42 9.30
N GLY A 42 9.37 -13.23 7.99
CA GLY A 42 10.65 -13.41 7.33
C GLY A 42 11.68 -12.31 7.51
N ASN A 43 11.26 -11.12 7.91
CA ASN A 43 12.17 -10.00 8.08
C ASN A 43 12.95 -10.13 9.39
N GLU A 44 14.19 -9.66 9.40
CA GLU A 44 15.04 -9.65 10.60
C GLU A 44 14.83 -8.37 11.43
N LEU A 45 14.66 -7.23 10.76
CA LEU A 45 14.53 -5.91 11.37
C LEU A 45 13.20 -5.22 11.02
N PRO A 46 12.73 -4.27 11.83
CA PRO A 46 11.60 -3.41 11.49
C PRO A 46 11.94 -2.43 10.35
N PRO A 47 10.92 -1.81 9.72
CA PRO A 47 11.13 -0.73 8.75
C PRO A 47 11.99 0.39 9.35
N GLN A 48 12.98 0.86 8.60
CA GLN A 48 13.90 1.92 9.04
C GLN A 48 13.21 3.29 9.10
N GLU A 49 12.25 3.54 8.22
CA GLU A 49 11.43 4.76 8.20
C GLU A 49 10.23 4.64 9.15
N SER A 50 10.43 4.79 10.47
CA SER A 50 9.39 4.55 11.49
C SER A 50 8.08 5.30 11.23
N GLU A 51 8.16 6.58 10.87
CA GLU A 51 6.98 7.45 10.74
C GLU A 51 6.22 7.28 9.43
N LEU A 52 6.93 6.98 8.33
CA LEU A 52 6.37 7.07 6.97
C LEU A 52 5.99 5.71 6.37
N TRP A 53 6.55 4.60 6.87
CA TRP A 53 6.43 3.30 6.20
C TRP A 53 4.98 2.80 6.10
N PHE A 54 4.12 3.11 7.08
CA PHE A 54 2.72 2.67 7.05
C PHE A 54 1.93 3.39 5.95
N TYR A 55 2.22 4.68 5.73
CA TYR A 55 1.64 5.46 4.63
C TYR A 55 2.14 4.96 3.28
N LYS A 56 3.44 4.63 3.15
CA LYS A 56 4.00 3.98 1.95
C LYS A 56 3.33 2.63 1.68
N ARG A 57 3.06 1.84 2.73
CA ARG A 57 2.33 0.56 2.62
C ARG A 57 0.90 0.78 2.11
N ALA A 58 0.19 1.75 2.68
CA ALA A 58 -1.17 2.09 2.25
C ALA A 58 -1.18 2.58 0.78
N ALA A 59 -0.26 3.45 0.40
CA ALA A 59 -0.13 3.96 -0.96
C ALA A 59 0.15 2.84 -1.98
N SER A 60 1.09 1.95 -1.66
CA SER A 60 1.40 0.78 -2.47
C SER A 60 0.19 -0.16 -2.61
N ILE A 61 -0.58 -0.38 -1.54
CA ILE A 61 -1.82 -1.18 -1.60
C ILE A 61 -2.87 -0.50 -2.48
N ALA A 62 -3.08 0.81 -2.35
CA ALA A 62 -4.04 1.56 -3.15
C ALA A 62 -3.71 1.46 -4.65
N ARG A 63 -2.44 1.70 -5.02
CA ARG A 63 -1.97 1.53 -6.41
C ARG A 63 -2.14 0.09 -6.90
N HIS A 64 -1.80 -0.90 -6.08
CA HIS A 64 -1.95 -2.30 -6.46
C HIS A 64 -3.41 -2.69 -6.73
N ILE A 65 -4.34 -2.19 -5.91
CA ILE A 65 -5.78 -2.44 -6.09
C ILE A 65 -6.31 -1.65 -7.30
N TYR A 66 -5.85 -0.44 -7.56
CA TYR A 66 -6.21 0.32 -8.77
C TYR A 66 -5.88 -0.46 -10.05
N LEU A 67 -4.71 -1.13 -10.10
CA LEU A 67 -4.26 -1.89 -11.27
C LEU A 67 -4.91 -3.26 -11.44
N ARG A 68 -5.68 -3.73 -10.44
CA ARG A 68 -6.29 -5.06 -10.41
C ARG A 68 -7.80 -4.91 -10.23
N LYS A 69 -8.57 -5.94 -10.56
CA LYS A 69 -10.04 -5.87 -10.37
C LYS A 69 -10.43 -5.90 -8.89
N GLN A 70 -9.82 -6.82 -8.14
CA GLN A 70 -10.06 -6.99 -6.71
C GLN A 70 -8.91 -7.74 -6.07
N VAL A 71 -8.60 -7.43 -4.81
CA VAL A 71 -7.48 -8.04 -4.08
C VAL A 71 -7.89 -8.37 -2.64
N GLY A 72 -7.41 -9.52 -2.15
CA GLY A 72 -7.57 -9.96 -0.77
C GLY A 72 -6.30 -9.83 0.06
N VAL A 73 -6.41 -9.97 1.39
CA VAL A 73 -5.26 -9.92 2.31
C VAL A 73 -4.21 -10.96 1.94
N GLY A 74 -4.60 -12.20 1.62
CA GLY A 74 -3.65 -13.27 1.27
C GLY A 74 -2.82 -12.96 0.02
N ALA A 75 -3.41 -12.31 -0.99
CA ALA A 75 -2.68 -11.88 -2.18
C ALA A 75 -1.63 -10.81 -1.83
N LEU A 76 -1.97 -9.86 -0.96
CA LEU A 76 -1.02 -8.86 -0.47
C LEU A 76 0.07 -9.48 0.42
N ASN A 77 -0.27 -10.50 1.21
CA ASN A 77 0.72 -11.21 2.03
C ASN A 77 1.77 -11.91 1.18
N LYS A 78 1.33 -12.54 0.08
CA LYS A 78 2.25 -13.15 -0.89
C LYS A 78 3.06 -12.10 -1.63
N LEU A 79 2.43 -10.99 -2.03
CA LEU A 79 3.09 -9.87 -2.73
C LEU A 79 4.21 -9.23 -1.91
N TYR A 80 3.93 -8.92 -0.64
CA TYR A 80 4.90 -8.31 0.27
C TYR A 80 5.75 -9.34 1.02
N GLY A 81 5.51 -10.64 0.75
CA GLY A 81 6.31 -11.74 1.27
C GLY A 81 7.68 -11.79 0.60
N GLY A 82 8.59 -12.54 1.19
CA GLY A 82 9.99 -12.55 0.76
C GLY A 82 10.69 -13.85 1.08
N ALA A 83 11.96 -13.95 0.68
CA ALA A 83 12.83 -15.05 1.06
C ALA A 83 13.27 -14.89 2.52
N VAL A 84 13.00 -15.91 3.35
CA VAL A 84 13.41 -15.91 4.76
C VAL A 84 14.79 -16.54 4.87
N ASN A 85 15.69 -15.87 5.60
CA ASN A 85 16.93 -16.45 6.05
C ASN A 85 16.65 -17.42 7.21
N ARG A 86 16.99 -18.69 7.02
CA ARG A 86 16.76 -19.77 8.02
C ARG A 86 18.07 -20.20 8.68
N GLY A 87 19.04 -19.30 8.73
CA GLY A 87 20.39 -19.55 9.23
C GLY A 87 21.12 -20.53 8.33
N PHE A 88 21.44 -21.71 8.85
CA PHE A 88 22.13 -22.76 8.11
C PHE A 88 21.27 -23.40 7.00
N ARG A 89 19.94 -23.34 7.11
CA ARG A 89 19.03 -23.97 6.13
C ARG A 89 18.81 -23.07 4.91
N PRO A 90 18.57 -23.64 3.72
CA PRO A 90 18.31 -22.84 2.52
C PRO A 90 17.06 -21.97 2.67
N HIS A 91 17.09 -20.84 1.95
CA HIS A 91 16.01 -19.86 1.91
C HIS A 91 14.69 -20.47 1.45
N ARG A 92 13.59 -19.94 1.97
CA ARG A 92 12.23 -20.28 1.54
C ARG A 92 11.37 -19.02 1.53
N HIS A 93 10.44 -18.94 0.58
CA HIS A 93 9.43 -17.90 0.59
C HIS A 93 8.53 -18.02 1.84
N ALA A 94 8.31 -16.90 2.53
CA ALA A 94 7.26 -16.76 3.52
C ALA A 94 6.42 -15.52 3.25
N ASP A 95 5.13 -15.67 3.51
CA ASP A 95 4.14 -14.60 3.42
C ASP A 95 4.38 -13.50 4.46
N ALA A 96 4.04 -12.27 4.10
CA ALA A 96 4.05 -11.13 5.02
C ALA A 96 2.91 -11.18 6.05
N SER A 97 2.99 -10.31 7.05
CA SER A 97 1.99 -10.21 8.10
C SER A 97 0.63 -9.76 7.56
N GLY A 98 -0.37 -10.63 7.73
CA GLY A 98 -1.75 -10.33 7.36
C GLY A 98 -2.40 -9.24 8.19
N SER A 99 -1.92 -8.97 9.41
CA SER A 99 -2.49 -7.93 10.27
C SER A 99 -2.30 -6.54 9.66
N ILE A 100 -1.08 -6.26 9.18
CA ILE A 100 -0.71 -4.96 8.63
C ILE A 100 -1.46 -4.68 7.34
N ASN A 101 -1.44 -5.62 6.39
CA ASN A 101 -2.14 -5.48 5.13
C ASN A 101 -3.67 -5.34 5.34
N ARG A 102 -4.24 -6.08 6.30
CA ARG A 102 -5.66 -5.98 6.64
C ARG A 102 -6.02 -4.64 7.25
N LYS A 103 -5.23 -4.15 8.20
CA LYS A 103 -5.47 -2.84 8.84
C LYS A 103 -5.30 -1.71 7.85
N ALA A 104 -4.27 -1.71 7.01
CA ALA A 104 -4.11 -0.71 5.95
C ALA A 104 -5.32 -0.68 4.99
N MET A 105 -5.84 -1.84 4.57
CA MET A 105 -7.06 -1.88 3.75
C MET A 105 -8.30 -1.38 4.50
N GLN A 106 -8.44 -1.68 5.79
CA GLN A 106 -9.55 -1.17 6.61
C GLN A 106 -9.47 0.35 6.77
N SER A 107 -8.27 0.90 7.01
CA SER A 107 -8.05 2.35 7.12
C SER A 107 -8.34 3.06 5.79
N LEU A 108 -7.88 2.50 4.66
CA LEU A 108 -8.19 3.04 3.32
C LEU A 108 -9.69 2.96 2.99
N GLN A 109 -10.37 1.92 3.46
CA GLN A 109 -11.82 1.79 3.30
C GLN A 109 -12.58 2.85 4.11
N LYS A 110 -12.12 3.19 5.33
CA LYS A 110 -12.71 4.24 6.15
C LYS A 110 -12.60 5.63 5.53
N ILE A 111 -11.50 5.93 4.84
CA ILE A 111 -11.31 7.18 4.08
C ILE A 111 -12.11 7.17 2.76
N GLY A 112 -12.64 6.01 2.35
CA GLY A 112 -13.44 5.87 1.14
C GLY A 112 -12.62 5.67 -0.14
N VAL A 113 -11.33 5.35 -0.03
CA VAL A 113 -10.47 5.02 -1.18
C VAL A 113 -10.77 3.62 -1.72
N LEU A 114 -11.07 2.68 -0.82
CA LEU A 114 -11.39 1.29 -1.14
C LEU A 114 -12.82 0.96 -0.74
N GLU A 115 -13.42 0.00 -1.45
CA GLU A 115 -14.72 -0.56 -1.11
C GLU A 115 -14.70 -2.09 -1.21
N LEU A 116 -15.73 -2.73 -0.63
CA LEU A 116 -15.86 -4.18 -0.66
C LEU A 116 -16.35 -4.62 -2.04
N SER A 117 -15.66 -5.58 -2.66
CA SER A 117 -16.10 -6.14 -3.95
C SER A 117 -17.18 -7.21 -3.74
N PRO A 118 -18.21 -7.29 -4.62
CA PRO A 118 -19.24 -8.33 -4.53
C PRO A 118 -18.70 -9.75 -4.68
N LYS A 119 -17.58 -9.94 -5.39
CA LYS A 119 -16.93 -11.24 -5.58
C LYS A 119 -15.86 -11.55 -4.52
N GLY A 120 -15.87 -10.81 -3.41
CA GLY A 120 -14.88 -10.90 -2.34
C GLY A 120 -13.61 -10.09 -2.62
N GLY A 121 -12.92 -9.74 -1.54
CA GLY A 121 -11.77 -8.82 -1.60
C GLY A 121 -12.19 -7.35 -1.61
N ARG A 122 -11.24 -6.48 -1.93
CA ARG A 122 -11.44 -5.02 -2.01
C ARG A 122 -11.21 -4.58 -3.45
N ARG A 123 -12.02 -3.63 -3.90
CA ARG A 123 -11.84 -2.90 -5.17
C ARG A 123 -11.62 -1.42 -4.89
N ILE A 124 -11.05 -0.72 -5.86
CA ILE A 124 -10.94 0.75 -5.80
C ILE A 124 -12.35 1.35 -5.90
N SER A 125 -12.65 2.37 -5.11
CA SER A 125 -13.90 3.12 -5.24
C SER A 125 -13.78 4.18 -6.35
N GLU A 126 -14.90 4.72 -6.81
CA GLU A 126 -14.90 5.82 -7.78
C GLU A 126 -14.19 7.08 -7.25
N ASN A 127 -14.40 7.40 -5.97
CA ASN A 127 -13.71 8.51 -5.31
C ASN A 127 -12.21 8.24 -5.18
N GLY A 128 -11.83 7.00 -4.82
CA GLY A 128 -10.45 6.57 -4.74
C GLY A 128 -9.75 6.68 -6.10
N GLN A 129 -10.39 6.22 -7.17
CA GLN A 129 -9.86 6.35 -8.52
C GLN A 129 -9.59 7.82 -8.89
N ARG A 130 -10.57 8.71 -8.66
CA ARG A 130 -10.42 10.15 -8.91
C ARG A 130 -9.27 10.78 -8.11
N ASP A 131 -9.13 10.40 -6.84
CA ASP A 131 -8.08 10.95 -5.97
C ASP A 131 -6.69 10.45 -6.38
N LEU A 132 -6.56 9.17 -6.73
CA LEU A 132 -5.29 8.63 -7.23
C LEU A 132 -4.89 9.26 -8.58
N ASP A 133 -5.83 9.41 -9.52
CA ASP A 133 -5.55 10.03 -10.83
C ASP A 133 -5.16 11.52 -10.69
N ARG A 134 -5.76 12.26 -9.74
CA ARG A 134 -5.37 13.65 -9.44
C ARG A 134 -3.92 13.73 -8.94
N ILE A 135 -3.53 12.84 -8.03
CA ILE A 135 -2.18 12.84 -7.45
C ILE A 135 -1.16 12.34 -8.47
N ALA A 136 -1.56 11.45 -9.38
CA ALA A 136 -0.75 11.06 -10.51
C ALA A 136 -0.45 12.26 -11.43
N ALA A 137 -1.46 13.08 -11.76
CA ALA A 137 -1.26 14.30 -12.54
C ALA A 137 -0.30 15.28 -11.84
N GLN A 138 -0.49 15.51 -10.53
CA GLN A 138 0.40 16.37 -9.76
C GLN A 138 1.85 15.85 -9.73
N THR A 139 2.04 14.54 -9.63
CA THR A 139 3.40 13.96 -9.59
C THR A 139 4.13 14.16 -10.91
N LEU A 140 3.42 14.10 -12.05
CA LEU A 140 4.01 14.40 -13.36
C LEU A 140 4.37 15.88 -13.51
N GLU A 141 3.52 16.78 -13.00
CA GLU A 141 3.81 18.22 -12.99
C GLU A 141 5.06 18.56 -12.15
N ASP A 142 5.29 17.84 -11.05
CA ASP A 142 6.45 18.05 -10.18
C ASP A 142 7.78 17.60 -10.84
N ASP A 143 7.72 16.73 -11.85
CA ASP A 143 8.88 16.22 -12.60
C ASP A 143 9.20 17.05 -13.87
N GLU A 144 8.27 17.92 -14.32
CA GLU A 144 8.43 18.85 -15.45
C GLU A 144 9.11 20.17 -15.06
#